data_AF-A0A0L1IPV1-F1
#
_entry.id   AF-A0A0L1IPV1-F1
#
_cell.length_a   1.000
_cell.length_b   1.000
_cell.length_c   1.000
_cell.angle_alpha   90.00
_cell.angle_beta   90.00
_cell.angle_gamma   90.00
#
_symmetry.space_group_name_H-M   'P 1'
#
loop_
_entity.id
_entity.type
_entity.pdbx_description
1 polymer ?
#
loop_
_entity_poly.entity_id
_entity_poly.type
_entity_poly.pdbx_seq_one_letter_code
_entity_poly.pdbx_strand_id
1 'polypeptide(L)'
;MDRSRATIKLLNDRRWEIIRLYLIEGRMLPEIQRYLQQGQRQLGFEPQLSIWHLKRLLKEHGIIKNLRGEALFIKDHLGLALTTWDCLVFANDFLVDNRHVEQSCQRRQGCLRHPEKIHNKFLTFMHLPFEFRALSQPDTFKSFQQLLFYTRVHFDSSFEAGRWAPDSRGLYARSATLKADLAVLSNMHNKISHALSQFKAKNPERAQRMMQNTFEYHKAIVQNYHHRQFSDILAILLLIQRAGLTHGEAMIRNLVTLARETLPQTDPRKSMFESLRDLPLDSTGHLYLAFDTYCRYLWRSKTGPHNFKTYYSYNQASFPRADPVGFFDFFKEKDAVDITYILGKVDEELGEYSHEAFTLWHTAMRSLGQEQRYTEIESLARYLCMRVYRLGNEFDYSEERQLNLDAMLSFYLLGNALEAQGYLYQAIVAYENSVEIRCRNAPNNGWDAGKAASLRRVKEIATRLGIFLASDYISMEDSLYSGV
;
A
#
# COMPACT_ATOMS: atom_id res chain seq x y z
N MET A 1 0.84 9.36 44.14
CA MET A 1 -0.03 9.66 42.99
C MET A 1 -1.47 9.50 43.42
N ASP A 2 -2.32 10.50 43.16
CA ASP A 2 -3.76 10.43 43.45
C ASP A 2 -4.42 9.25 42.69
N ARG A 3 -5.24 8.45 43.39
CA ARG A 3 -5.86 7.22 42.86
C ARG A 3 -6.74 7.49 41.63
N SER A 4 -7.34 8.68 41.56
CA SER A 4 -8.09 9.16 40.40
C SER A 4 -7.20 9.35 39.16
N ARG A 5 -6.02 9.98 39.32
CA ARG A 5 -5.04 10.15 38.24
C ARG A 5 -4.50 8.81 37.73
N ALA A 6 -4.24 7.85 38.61
CA ALA A 6 -3.78 6.51 38.21
C ALA A 6 -4.83 5.76 37.36
N THR A 7 -6.11 5.89 37.69
CA THR A 7 -7.21 5.26 36.95
C THR A 7 -7.40 5.91 35.58
N ILE A 8 -7.32 7.25 35.50
CA ILE A 8 -7.40 7.97 34.21
C ILE A 8 -6.21 7.60 33.33
N LYS A 9 -4.99 7.55 33.88
CA LYS A 9 -3.80 7.15 33.14
C LYS A 9 -3.94 5.74 32.57
N LEU A 10 -4.37 4.77 33.39
CA LEU A 10 -4.64 3.41 32.93
C LEU A 10 -5.63 3.37 31.76
N LEU A 11 -6.77 4.07 31.87
CA LEU A 11 -7.81 4.09 30.84
C LEU A 11 -7.29 4.66 29.53
N ASN A 12 -6.45 5.69 29.59
CA ASN A 12 -5.80 6.26 28.42
C ASN A 12 -4.76 5.30 27.84
N ASP A 13 -3.91 4.69 28.68
CA ASP A 13 -2.89 3.71 28.26
C ASP A 13 -3.53 2.46 27.62
N ARG A 14 -4.73 2.08 28.08
CA ARG A 14 -5.48 0.90 27.62
C ARG A 14 -6.62 1.26 26.67
N ARG A 15 -6.67 2.49 26.15
CA ARG A 15 -7.81 2.99 25.37
C ARG A 15 -8.14 2.06 24.20
N TRP A 16 -7.14 1.69 23.41
CA TRP A 16 -7.33 0.87 22.20
C TRP A 16 -7.79 -0.54 22.51
N GLU A 17 -7.32 -1.11 23.63
CA GLU A 17 -7.76 -2.41 24.09
C GLU A 17 -9.22 -2.39 24.55
N ILE A 18 -9.63 -1.38 25.31
CA ILE A 18 -11.01 -1.19 25.73
C ILE A 18 -11.93 -1.07 24.53
N ILE A 19 -11.55 -0.24 23.57
CA ILE A 19 -12.29 0.02 22.34
C ILE A 19 -12.45 -1.26 21.52
N ARG A 20 -11.37 -2.01 21.32
CA ARG A 20 -11.40 -3.30 20.62
C ARG A 20 -12.36 -4.26 21.30
N LEU A 21 -12.23 -4.44 22.61
CA LEU A 21 -13.09 -5.38 23.35
C LEU A 21 -14.56 -4.97 23.25
N TYR A 22 -14.85 -3.66 23.30
CA TYR A 22 -16.22 -3.13 23.31
C TYR A 22 -16.89 -3.13 21.93
N LEU A 23 -16.22 -2.59 20.91
CA LEU A 23 -16.80 -2.40 19.58
C LEU A 23 -16.58 -3.59 18.65
N ILE A 24 -15.39 -4.19 18.66
CA ILE A 24 -14.98 -5.19 17.66
C ILE A 24 -15.26 -6.61 18.16
N GLU A 25 -14.91 -6.90 19.41
CA GLU A 25 -15.26 -8.19 20.03
C GLU A 25 -16.67 -8.20 20.63
N GLY A 26 -17.33 -7.04 20.72
CA GLY A 26 -18.70 -6.92 21.16
C GLY A 26 -18.94 -7.22 22.65
N ARG A 27 -17.89 -7.25 23.47
CA ARG A 27 -17.97 -7.57 24.91
C ARG A 27 -18.76 -6.55 25.69
N MET A 28 -19.37 -6.99 26.78
CA MET A 28 -20.11 -6.13 27.69
C MET A 28 -19.15 -5.40 28.64
N LEU A 29 -19.50 -4.16 29.04
CA LEU A 29 -18.66 -3.35 29.94
C LEU A 29 -18.24 -4.09 31.24
N PRO A 30 -19.09 -4.90 31.89
CA PRO A 30 -18.69 -5.69 33.06
C PRO A 30 -17.62 -6.76 32.75
N GLU A 31 -17.58 -7.29 31.53
CA GLU A 31 -16.57 -8.27 31.11
C GLU A 31 -15.23 -7.59 30.85
N ILE A 32 -15.26 -6.42 30.20
CA ILE A 32 -14.08 -5.58 29.96
C ILE A 32 -13.47 -5.13 31.29
N GLN A 33 -14.32 -4.70 32.23
CA GLN A 33 -13.89 -4.33 33.57
C GLN A 33 -13.18 -5.49 34.28
N ARG A 34 -13.78 -6.69 34.27
CA ARG A 34 -13.18 -7.90 34.87
C ARG A 34 -11.84 -8.24 34.22
N TYR A 35 -11.76 -8.18 32.90
CA TYR A 35 -10.53 -8.44 32.14
C TYR A 35 -9.39 -7.49 32.54
N LEU A 36 -9.66 -6.18 32.58
CA LEU A 36 -8.66 -5.18 32.96
C LEU A 36 -8.23 -5.33 34.42
N GLN A 37 -9.18 -5.57 35.32
CA GLN A 37 -8.88 -5.79 36.74
C GLN A 37 -8.03 -7.05 36.97
N GLN A 38 -8.26 -8.13 36.22
CA GLN A 38 -7.47 -9.34 36.32
C GLN A 38 -6.01 -9.11 35.88
N GLY A 39 -5.79 -8.39 34.78
CA GLY A 39 -4.44 -8.01 34.35
C GLY A 39 -3.71 -7.09 35.34
N GLN A 40 -4.44 -6.29 36.12
CA GLN A 40 -3.86 -5.41 37.14
C GLN A 40 -3.53 -6.11 38.46
N ARG A 41 -4.36 -7.08 38.88
CA ARG A 41 -4.06 -7.93 40.04
C ARG A 41 -2.74 -8.66 39.84
N GLN A 42 -2.45 -9.10 38.62
CA GLN A 42 -1.18 -9.73 38.26
C GLN A 42 0.03 -8.78 38.36
N LEU A 43 -0.19 -7.46 38.32
CA LEU A 43 0.83 -6.42 38.44
C LEU A 43 0.90 -5.80 39.85
N GLY A 44 0.20 -6.36 40.84
CA GLY A 44 0.23 -5.89 42.23
C GLY A 44 -0.53 -4.59 42.49
N PHE A 45 -1.42 -4.16 41.58
CA PHE A 45 -2.24 -2.96 41.73
C PHE A 45 -3.71 -3.31 41.98
N GLU A 46 -4.32 -2.69 43.00
CA GLU A 46 -5.77 -2.68 43.20
C GLU A 46 -6.40 -1.31 42.89
N PRO A 47 -6.84 -1.06 41.66
CA PRO A 47 -7.72 0.07 41.37
C PRO A 47 -9.19 -0.37 41.27
N GLN A 48 -10.08 0.43 41.88
CA GLN A 48 -11.53 0.31 41.68
C GLN A 48 -11.94 0.90 40.32
N LEU A 49 -11.56 0.24 39.23
CA LEU A 49 -12.12 0.54 37.92
C LEU A 49 -13.64 0.30 37.98
N SER A 50 -14.45 1.29 37.61
CA SER A 50 -15.92 1.21 37.63
C SER A 50 -16.47 1.24 36.21
N ILE A 51 -17.68 0.72 36.02
CA ILE A 51 -18.38 0.81 34.73
C ILE A 51 -18.59 2.27 34.32
N TRP A 52 -18.77 3.18 35.28
CA TRP A 52 -18.92 4.61 35.01
C TRP A 52 -17.66 5.18 34.34
N HIS A 53 -16.47 4.80 34.81
CA HIS A 53 -15.21 5.22 34.20
C HIS A 53 -15.09 4.74 32.75
N LEU A 54 -15.45 3.49 32.46
CA LEU A 54 -15.47 2.95 31.09
C LEU A 54 -16.48 3.69 30.20
N LYS A 55 -17.70 3.95 30.70
CA LYS A 55 -18.71 4.73 29.97
C LYS A 55 -18.24 6.14 29.67
N ARG A 56 -17.54 6.78 30.61
CA ARG A 56 -17.00 8.13 30.44
C ARG A 56 -15.93 8.15 29.36
N LEU A 57 -14.96 7.24 29.41
CA LEU A 57 -13.91 7.11 28.39
C LEU A 57 -14.51 6.90 26.99
N LEU A 58 -15.45 5.97 26.85
CA LEU A 58 -16.11 5.69 25.57
C LEU A 58 -16.87 6.92 25.07
N LYS A 59 -17.58 7.63 25.95
CA LYS A 59 -18.30 8.86 25.60
C LYS A 59 -17.37 9.99 25.17
N GLU A 60 -16.26 10.19 25.89
CA GLU A 60 -15.23 11.21 25.56
C GLU A 60 -14.63 10.97 24.16
N HIS A 61 -14.55 9.72 23.71
CA HIS A 61 -14.06 9.34 22.38
C HIS A 61 -15.21 9.16 21.35
N GLY A 62 -16.45 9.51 21.70
CA GLY A 62 -17.61 9.37 20.81
C GLY A 62 -18.01 7.91 20.50
N ILE A 63 -17.55 6.94 21.27
CA ILE A 63 -17.72 5.52 20.99
C ILE A 63 -19.06 5.01 21.51
N ILE A 64 -19.91 4.56 20.58
CA ILE A 64 -21.26 4.08 20.86
C ILE A 64 -21.53 2.85 19.97
N LYS A 65 -21.91 1.72 20.59
CA LYS A 65 -22.11 0.42 19.90
C LYS A 65 -23.24 0.43 18.87
N ASN A 66 -24.29 1.23 19.09
CA ASN A 66 -25.49 1.22 18.25
C ASN A 66 -25.56 2.45 17.36
N LEU A 67 -26.01 2.23 16.12
CA LEU A 67 -26.47 3.29 15.23
C LEU A 67 -27.86 3.74 15.69
N ARG A 68 -28.06 5.05 15.84
CA ARG A 68 -29.36 5.67 16.10
C ARG A 68 -29.88 6.19 14.75
N GLY A 69 -29.91 7.51 14.55
CA GLY A 69 -30.35 8.16 13.30
C GLY A 69 -29.36 8.04 12.14
N GLU A 70 -28.13 7.63 12.42
CA GLU A 70 -27.02 7.58 11.47
C GLU A 70 -27.28 6.60 10.33
N ALA A 71 -27.99 5.50 10.58
CA ALA A 71 -28.28 4.52 9.52
C ALA A 71 -29.12 5.12 8.38
N LEU A 72 -30.13 5.94 8.72
CA LEU A 72 -30.93 6.65 7.72
C LEU A 72 -30.09 7.70 6.99
N PHE A 73 -29.30 8.48 7.72
CA PHE A 73 -28.41 9.47 7.11
C PHE A 73 -27.39 8.83 6.15
N ILE A 74 -26.80 7.70 6.53
CA ILE A 74 -25.88 6.95 5.67
C ILE A 74 -26.59 6.55 4.38
N LYS A 75 -27.81 6.00 4.49
CA LYS A 75 -28.60 5.57 3.33
C LYS A 75 -29.00 6.76 2.44
N ASP A 76 -29.41 7.88 3.04
CA ASP A 76 -29.75 9.11 2.31
C ASP A 76 -28.52 9.70 1.60
N HIS A 77 -27.34 9.65 2.23
CA HIS A 77 -26.08 10.14 1.65
C HIS A 77 -25.61 9.29 0.47
N LEU A 78 -25.71 7.97 0.57
CA LEU A 78 -25.37 7.06 -0.54
C LEU A 78 -26.38 7.16 -1.70
N GLY A 79 -27.61 7.58 -1.42
CA GLY A 79 -28.67 7.75 -2.42
C GLY A 79 -29.15 6.43 -3.00
N LEU A 80 -29.78 6.49 -4.17
CA LEU A 80 -30.30 5.30 -4.89
C LEU A 80 -29.24 4.62 -5.78
N ALA A 81 -28.16 5.32 -6.09
CA ALA A 81 -27.16 4.88 -7.08
C ALA A 81 -26.04 4.03 -6.47
N LEU A 82 -25.78 4.17 -5.16
CA LEU A 82 -24.74 3.42 -4.46
C LEU A 82 -25.38 2.46 -3.45
N THR A 83 -24.87 1.24 -3.41
CA THR A 83 -25.17 0.32 -2.33
C THR A 83 -24.31 0.65 -1.11
N THR A 84 -24.68 0.13 0.07
CA THR A 84 -23.80 0.20 1.24
C THR A 84 -22.45 -0.48 0.99
N TRP A 85 -22.36 -1.38 0.00
CA TRP A 85 -21.18 -2.15 -0.35
C TRP A 85 -20.18 -1.42 -1.25
N ASP A 86 -20.58 -0.28 -1.83
CA ASP A 86 -19.71 0.61 -2.63
C ASP A 86 -18.97 1.64 -1.77
N CYS A 87 -19.13 1.57 -0.45
CA CYS A 87 -18.57 2.56 0.45
C CYS A 87 -18.16 1.93 1.77
N LEU A 88 -16.94 2.23 2.22
CA LEU A 88 -16.57 2.01 3.62
C LEU A 88 -17.05 3.22 4.43
N VAL A 89 -17.99 2.98 5.33
CA VAL A 89 -18.52 4.03 6.21
C VAL A 89 -17.88 3.89 7.58
N PHE A 90 -17.26 4.97 8.05
CA PHE A 90 -16.67 5.01 9.38
C PHE A 90 -17.46 5.94 10.29
N ALA A 91 -17.76 5.49 11.50
CA ALA A 91 -18.31 6.32 12.56
C ALA A 91 -17.26 6.51 13.64
N ASN A 92 -16.76 7.74 13.80
CA ASN A 92 -15.64 8.06 14.69
C ASN A 92 -14.44 7.13 14.48
N ASP A 93 -14.02 6.96 13.22
CA ASP A 93 -12.92 6.08 12.79
C ASP A 93 -13.16 4.56 12.91
N PHE A 94 -14.39 4.11 13.21
CA PHE A 94 -14.75 2.68 13.23
C PHE A 94 -15.58 2.27 12.02
N LEU A 95 -15.14 1.23 11.31
CA LEU A 95 -15.90 0.67 10.19
C LEU A 95 -17.27 0.20 10.68
N VAL A 96 -18.32 0.74 10.07
CA VAL A 96 -19.71 0.40 10.36
C VAL A 96 -20.10 -0.86 9.60
N ASP A 97 -20.84 -1.76 10.26
CA ASP A 97 -21.41 -2.94 9.61
C ASP A 97 -22.57 -2.54 8.70
N ASN A 98 -22.38 -2.72 7.39
CA ASN A 98 -23.36 -2.44 6.36
C ASN A 98 -24.67 -3.21 6.56
N ARG A 99 -24.61 -4.46 7.04
CA ARG A 99 -25.82 -5.23 7.39
C ARG A 99 -26.60 -4.55 8.51
N HIS A 100 -25.89 -4.04 9.51
CA HIS A 100 -26.52 -3.32 10.61
C HIS A 100 -27.17 -2.01 10.13
N VAL A 101 -26.58 -1.31 9.16
CA VAL A 101 -27.18 -0.14 8.50
C VAL A 101 -28.47 -0.52 7.78
N GLU A 102 -28.42 -1.55 6.93
CA GLU A 102 -29.56 -2.02 6.14
C GLU A 102 -30.73 -2.46 7.03
N GLN A 103 -30.46 -3.31 8.03
CA GLN A 103 -31.46 -3.77 8.98
C GLN A 103 -32.04 -2.62 9.82
N SER A 104 -31.22 -1.65 10.22
CA SER A 104 -31.68 -0.48 10.97
C SER A 104 -32.61 0.39 10.13
N CYS A 105 -32.35 0.51 8.84
CA CYS A 105 -33.23 1.24 7.91
C CYS A 105 -34.56 0.51 7.72
N GLN A 106 -34.54 -0.82 7.53
CA GLN A 106 -35.77 -1.63 7.38
C GLN A 106 -36.68 -1.50 8.61
N ARG A 107 -36.12 -1.56 9.83
CA ARG A 107 -36.88 -1.37 11.08
C ARG A 107 -37.50 0.03 11.21
N ARG A 108 -36.93 1.04 10.53
CA ARG A 108 -37.34 2.45 10.62
C ARG A 108 -38.19 2.94 9.46
N GLN A 109 -38.31 2.20 8.36
CA GLN A 109 -39.20 2.55 7.24
C GLN A 109 -40.69 2.64 7.64
N GLY A 110 -41.08 2.15 8.83
CA GLY A 110 -42.40 2.39 9.43
C GLY A 110 -42.54 3.65 10.32
N CYS A 111 -41.45 4.40 10.55
CA CYS A 111 -41.43 5.59 11.41
C CYS A 111 -41.04 6.84 10.59
N LEU A 112 -42.04 7.60 10.14
CA LEU A 112 -41.92 8.90 9.47
C LEU A 112 -41.37 10.00 10.40
N ARG A 113 -40.14 9.87 10.88
CA ARG A 113 -39.43 10.99 11.54
C ARG A 113 -38.07 11.18 10.90
N HIS A 114 -37.90 12.35 10.26
CA HIS A 114 -36.59 12.85 9.89
C HIS A 114 -35.70 12.91 11.15
N PRO A 115 -34.43 12.47 11.09
CA PRO A 115 -33.56 12.49 12.25
C PRO A 115 -33.32 13.95 12.68
N GLU A 116 -33.82 14.31 13.86
CA GLU A 116 -33.40 15.53 14.56
C GLU A 116 -31.91 15.37 14.90
N LYS A 117 -31.07 16.09 14.15
CA LYS A 117 -29.63 16.35 14.36
C LYS A 117 -28.77 15.14 14.77
N ILE A 118 -27.78 14.81 13.92
CA ILE A 118 -26.69 13.88 14.25
C ILE A 118 -25.83 14.51 15.35
N HIS A 119 -26.20 14.26 16.60
CA HIS A 119 -25.42 14.70 17.75
C HIS A 119 -24.49 13.57 18.16
N ASN A 120 -23.18 13.78 17.92
CA ASN A 120 -22.02 13.08 18.52
C ASN A 120 -21.23 12.06 17.67
N LYS A 121 -21.51 11.88 16.37
CA LYS A 121 -20.66 11.03 15.51
C LYS A 121 -20.21 11.77 14.25
N PHE A 122 -18.90 11.74 14.01
CA PHE A 122 -18.31 12.11 12.74
C PHE A 122 -18.38 10.90 11.80
N LEU A 123 -19.07 11.08 10.66
CA LEU A 123 -19.18 10.04 9.65
C LEU A 123 -18.21 10.35 8.51
N THR A 124 -17.36 9.39 8.19
CA THR A 124 -16.49 9.42 7.01
C THR A 124 -17.01 8.43 5.99
N PHE A 125 -17.14 8.89 4.75
CA PHE A 125 -17.51 8.05 3.61
C PHE A 125 -16.29 7.88 2.71
N MET A 126 -15.98 6.62 2.41
CA MET A 126 -14.88 6.25 1.54
C MET A 126 -15.42 5.39 0.42
N HIS A 127 -15.68 6.04 -0.71
CA HIS A 127 -16.19 5.40 -1.91
C HIS A 127 -15.15 4.43 -2.48
N LEU A 128 -15.63 3.24 -2.82
CA LEU A 128 -14.89 2.22 -3.54
C LEU A 128 -15.36 2.21 -5.00
N PRO A 129 -14.47 1.99 -5.98
CA PRO A 129 -14.86 1.88 -7.38
C PRO A 129 -15.50 0.51 -7.72
N PHE A 130 -15.88 -0.27 -6.71
CA PHE A 130 -16.45 -1.61 -6.82
C PHE A 130 -17.31 -1.94 -5.60
N GLU A 131 -18.23 -2.89 -5.76
CA GLU A 131 -19.03 -3.44 -4.67
C GLU A 131 -18.22 -4.49 -3.88
N PHE A 132 -17.89 -4.19 -2.61
CA PHE A 132 -17.15 -5.12 -1.76
C PHE A 132 -18.06 -6.14 -1.05
N ARG A 133 -18.78 -6.95 -1.82
CA ARG A 133 -19.79 -7.92 -1.32
C ARG A 133 -19.26 -8.97 -0.34
N ALA A 134 -17.95 -9.24 -0.32
CA ALA A 134 -17.35 -10.17 0.64
C ALA A 134 -17.56 -9.72 2.09
N LEU A 135 -17.67 -8.40 2.33
CA LEU A 135 -17.99 -7.84 3.65
C LEU A 135 -19.42 -8.15 4.11
N SER A 136 -20.26 -8.74 3.26
CA SER A 136 -21.52 -9.31 3.73
C SER A 136 -21.29 -10.50 4.65
N GLN A 137 -20.19 -11.25 4.54
CA GLN A 137 -19.95 -12.37 5.45
C GLN A 137 -19.51 -11.86 6.84
N PRO A 138 -20.19 -12.23 7.93
CA PRO A 138 -19.91 -11.68 9.26
C PRO A 138 -18.46 -11.87 9.73
N ASP A 139 -17.90 -13.06 9.49
CA ASP A 139 -16.52 -13.37 9.91
C ASP A 139 -15.50 -12.57 9.07
N THR A 140 -15.71 -12.49 7.76
CA THR A 140 -14.89 -11.65 6.87
C THR A 140 -14.97 -10.17 7.27
N PHE A 141 -16.17 -9.65 7.53
CA PHE A 141 -16.35 -8.28 7.99
C PHE A 141 -15.60 -8.03 9.29
N LYS A 142 -15.73 -8.93 10.28
CA LYS A 142 -15.08 -8.79 11.58
C LYS A 142 -13.55 -8.80 11.45
N SER A 143 -12.99 -9.71 10.66
CA SER A 143 -11.55 -9.78 10.41
C SER A 143 -11.05 -8.55 9.66
N PHE A 144 -11.81 -8.05 8.70
CA PHE A 144 -11.46 -6.82 7.98
C PHE A 144 -11.55 -5.58 8.88
N GLN A 145 -12.62 -5.46 9.68
CA GLN A 145 -12.77 -4.40 10.68
C GLN A 145 -11.62 -4.41 11.69
N GLN A 146 -11.20 -5.59 12.16
CA GLN A 146 -10.02 -5.74 13.02
C GLN A 146 -8.75 -5.23 12.34
N LEU A 147 -8.50 -5.64 11.09
CA LEU A 147 -7.35 -5.19 10.32
C LEU A 147 -7.34 -3.65 10.19
N LEU A 148 -8.46 -3.02 9.81
CA LEU A 148 -8.55 -1.56 9.66
C LEU A 148 -8.36 -0.83 11.00
N PHE A 149 -8.92 -1.36 12.08
CA PHE A 149 -8.73 -0.79 13.42
C PHE A 149 -7.26 -0.78 13.84
N TYR A 150 -6.58 -1.94 13.77
CA TYR A 150 -5.18 -2.02 14.16
C TYR A 150 -4.25 -1.25 13.21
N THR A 151 -4.64 -1.14 11.93
CA THR A 151 -3.94 -0.27 10.98
C THR A 151 -4.00 1.19 11.42
N ARG A 152 -5.17 1.67 11.88
CA ARG A 152 -5.28 3.02 12.44
C ARG A 152 -4.39 3.20 13.67
N VAL A 153 -4.43 2.26 14.60
CA VAL A 153 -3.58 2.29 15.80
C VAL A 153 -2.10 2.34 15.42
N HIS A 154 -1.70 1.54 14.43
CA HIS A 154 -0.34 1.56 13.91
C HIS A 154 0.01 2.92 13.30
N PHE A 155 -0.85 3.49 12.45
CA PHE A 155 -0.63 4.80 11.85
C PHE A 155 -0.50 5.90 12.90
N ASP A 156 -1.45 5.98 13.83
CA ASP A 156 -1.44 6.97 14.91
C ASP A 156 -0.17 6.84 15.75
N SER A 157 0.18 5.63 16.19
CA SER A 157 1.39 5.40 17.00
C SER A 157 2.69 5.72 16.25
N SER A 158 2.74 5.49 14.94
CA SER A 158 3.92 5.78 14.11
C SER A 158 4.12 7.28 13.89
N PHE A 159 3.04 8.03 13.68
CA PHE A 159 3.09 9.49 13.60
C PHE A 159 3.39 10.12 14.97
N GLU A 160 2.72 9.68 16.03
CA GLU A 160 2.95 10.17 17.41
C GLU A 160 4.40 9.94 17.86
N ALA A 161 4.99 8.80 17.49
CA ALA A 161 6.40 8.49 17.77
C ALA A 161 7.40 9.16 16.80
N GLY A 162 6.93 9.97 15.84
CA GLY A 162 7.78 10.63 14.85
C GLY A 162 8.47 9.69 13.86
N ARG A 163 8.06 8.41 13.78
CA ARG A 163 8.69 7.42 12.89
C ARG A 163 8.58 7.83 11.43
N TRP A 164 7.43 8.40 11.05
CA TRP A 164 7.15 8.85 9.70
C TRP A 164 7.25 10.36 9.55
N ALA A 165 8.05 11.04 10.39
CA ALA A 165 8.25 12.48 10.29
C ALA A 165 8.77 12.90 8.89
N PRO A 166 8.45 14.13 8.44
CA PRO A 166 8.99 14.65 7.21
C PRO A 166 10.49 14.94 7.31
N ASP A 167 11.22 14.76 6.22
CA ASP A 167 12.58 15.26 6.06
C ASP A 167 12.60 16.80 5.86
N SER A 168 13.79 17.38 5.70
CA SER A 168 13.94 18.83 5.48
C SER A 168 13.28 19.35 4.19
N ARG A 169 12.96 18.47 3.24
CA ARG A 169 12.27 18.80 1.98
C ARG A 169 10.75 18.67 2.11
N GLY A 170 10.25 18.17 3.25
CA GLY A 170 8.83 17.91 3.51
C GLY A 170 8.36 16.53 3.04
N LEU A 171 9.28 15.58 2.82
CA LEU A 171 8.93 14.21 2.42
C LEU A 171 8.86 13.28 3.64
N TYR A 172 7.71 12.63 3.82
CA TYR A 172 7.44 11.77 4.97
C TYR A 172 7.98 10.36 4.76
N ALA A 173 8.33 9.70 5.87
CA ALA A 173 8.82 8.32 5.88
C ALA A 173 10.05 8.07 4.98
N ARG A 174 11.03 8.99 5.03
CA ARG A 174 12.28 8.93 4.23
C ARG A 174 13.56 8.75 5.05
N SER A 175 13.46 8.30 6.30
CA SER A 175 14.65 7.94 7.08
C SER A 175 15.40 6.78 6.40
N ALA A 176 16.72 6.67 6.65
CA ALA A 176 17.54 5.60 6.07
C ALA A 176 16.97 4.21 6.38
N THR A 177 16.47 4.01 7.62
CA THR A 177 15.79 2.76 8.03
C THR A 177 14.55 2.49 7.20
N LEU A 178 13.67 3.47 6.99
CA LEU A 178 12.44 3.27 6.22
C LEU A 178 12.71 3.05 4.73
N LYS A 179 13.75 3.68 4.17
CA LYS A 179 14.22 3.39 2.81
C LYS A 179 14.68 1.94 2.68
N ALA A 180 15.44 1.43 3.66
CA ALA A 180 15.87 0.04 3.69
C ALA A 180 14.67 -0.92 3.83
N ASP A 181 13.73 -0.61 4.72
CA ASP A 181 12.49 -1.36 4.92
C ASP A 181 11.68 -1.49 3.61
N LEU A 182 11.51 -0.38 2.89
CA LEU A 182 10.83 -0.36 1.59
C LEU A 182 11.60 -1.14 0.51
N ALA A 183 12.94 -1.10 0.55
CA ALA A 183 13.76 -1.87 -0.38
C ALA A 183 13.54 -3.39 -0.20
N VAL A 184 13.44 -3.88 1.04
CA VAL A 184 13.12 -5.29 1.32
C VAL A 184 11.75 -5.68 0.75
N LEU A 185 10.72 -4.87 0.97
CA LEU A 185 9.38 -5.09 0.39
C LEU A 185 9.43 -5.11 -1.14
N SER A 186 10.19 -4.19 -1.73
CA SER A 186 10.36 -4.07 -3.18
C SER A 186 11.07 -5.27 -3.79
N ASN A 187 12.12 -5.77 -3.14
CA ASN A 187 12.86 -6.93 -3.59
C ASN A 187 11.99 -8.19 -3.57
N MET A 188 11.23 -8.41 -2.49
CA MET A 188 10.29 -9.52 -2.41
C MET A 188 9.24 -9.44 -3.51
N HIS A 189 8.59 -8.27 -3.66
CA HIS A 189 7.59 -8.04 -4.70
C HIS A 189 8.14 -8.34 -6.10
N ASN A 190 9.29 -7.78 -6.44
CA ASN A 190 9.87 -7.93 -7.77
C ASN A 190 10.23 -9.39 -8.07
N LYS A 191 10.78 -10.10 -7.08
CA LYS A 191 11.13 -11.53 -7.21
C LYS A 191 9.89 -12.40 -7.41
N ILE A 192 8.81 -12.13 -6.66
CA ILE A 192 7.52 -12.83 -6.83
C ILE A 192 6.89 -12.50 -8.20
N SER A 193 6.76 -11.23 -8.55
CA SER A 193 6.20 -10.81 -9.85
C SER A 193 6.96 -11.46 -11.01
N HIS A 194 8.27 -11.59 -10.88
CA HIS A 194 9.08 -12.24 -11.89
C HIS A 194 8.89 -13.77 -11.89
N ALA A 195 8.85 -14.43 -10.73
CA ALA A 195 8.53 -15.85 -10.62
C ALA A 195 7.19 -16.18 -11.30
N LEU A 196 6.17 -15.34 -11.08
CA LEU A 196 4.88 -15.45 -11.75
C LEU A 196 5.00 -15.34 -13.28
N SER A 197 5.88 -14.46 -13.79
CA SER A 197 6.16 -14.39 -15.23
C SER A 197 6.83 -15.67 -15.77
N GLN A 198 7.67 -16.32 -14.96
CA GLN A 198 8.32 -17.59 -15.33
C GLN A 198 7.32 -18.76 -15.36
N PHE A 199 6.33 -18.79 -14.46
CA PHE A 199 5.20 -19.74 -14.57
C PHE A 199 4.44 -19.55 -15.88
N LYS A 200 4.14 -18.31 -16.28
CA LYS A 200 3.48 -18.01 -17.56
C LYS A 200 4.32 -18.41 -18.77
N ALA A 201 5.64 -18.24 -18.68
CA ALA A 201 6.61 -18.65 -19.71
C ALA A 201 6.89 -20.17 -19.72
N LYS A 202 6.14 -20.98 -18.95
CA LYS A 202 6.32 -22.44 -18.84
C LYS A 202 7.69 -22.88 -18.32
N ASN A 203 8.29 -22.09 -17.43
CA ASN A 203 9.54 -22.42 -16.72
C ASN A 203 9.29 -22.66 -15.21
N PRO A 204 8.57 -23.73 -14.82
CA PRO A 204 8.09 -23.91 -13.45
C PRO A 204 9.20 -24.11 -12.43
N GLU A 205 10.30 -24.79 -12.77
CA GLU A 205 11.42 -25.02 -11.85
C GLU A 205 12.11 -23.72 -11.44
N ARG A 206 12.36 -22.83 -12.42
CA ARG A 206 12.91 -21.49 -12.19
C ARG A 206 11.94 -20.66 -11.34
N ALA A 207 10.64 -20.71 -11.66
CA ALA A 207 9.62 -20.01 -10.91
C ALA A 207 9.52 -20.47 -9.45
N GLN A 208 9.56 -21.78 -9.19
CA GLN A 208 9.53 -22.36 -7.84
C GLN A 208 10.74 -21.96 -7.01
N ARG A 209 11.96 -22.04 -7.56
CA ARG A 209 13.18 -21.57 -6.88
C ARG A 209 13.07 -20.10 -6.48
N MET A 210 12.62 -19.25 -7.40
CA MET A 210 12.43 -17.83 -7.12
C MET A 210 11.40 -17.58 -6.01
N MET A 211 10.27 -18.31 -6.02
CA MET A 211 9.27 -18.25 -4.95
C MET A 211 9.81 -18.71 -3.60
N GLN A 212 10.61 -19.77 -3.54
CA GLN A 212 11.19 -20.26 -2.29
C GLN A 212 12.19 -19.24 -1.72
N ASN A 213 13.01 -18.64 -2.58
CA ASN A 213 13.98 -17.65 -2.19
C ASN A 213 13.35 -16.36 -1.62
N THR A 214 12.03 -16.13 -1.74
CA THR A 214 11.41 -14.94 -1.14
C THR A 214 11.20 -15.06 0.37
N PHE A 215 11.27 -16.28 0.92
CA PHE A 215 11.09 -16.52 2.35
C PHE A 215 12.18 -15.85 3.19
N GLU A 216 13.36 -15.57 2.60
CA GLU A 216 14.44 -14.82 3.24
C GLU A 216 14.03 -13.40 3.67
N TYR A 217 13.06 -12.79 2.97
CA TYR A 217 12.60 -11.44 3.27
C TYR A 217 11.58 -11.38 4.41
N HIS A 218 10.91 -12.49 4.75
CA HIS A 218 9.74 -12.47 5.64
C HIS A 218 10.05 -11.91 7.02
N LYS A 219 11.18 -12.29 7.63
CA LYS A 219 11.57 -11.81 8.97
C LYS A 219 11.77 -10.30 8.99
N ALA A 220 12.53 -9.78 8.02
CA ALA A 220 12.75 -8.35 7.89
C ALA A 220 11.44 -7.60 7.60
N ILE A 221 10.56 -8.19 6.78
CA ILE A 221 9.24 -7.62 6.50
C ILE A 221 8.41 -7.52 7.76
N VAL A 222 8.31 -8.59 8.57
CA VAL A 222 7.53 -8.57 9.83
C VAL A 222 8.03 -7.48 10.78
N GLN A 223 9.34 -7.27 10.85
CA GLN A 223 9.94 -6.32 11.78
C GLN A 223 9.82 -4.85 11.33
N ASN A 224 9.64 -4.59 10.03
CA ASN A 224 9.68 -3.24 9.47
C ASN A 224 8.47 -2.36 9.84
N TYR A 225 8.69 -1.04 9.92
CA TYR A 225 7.65 -0.07 10.31
C TYR A 225 7.17 0.77 9.13
N HIS A 226 7.36 0.31 7.90
CA HIS A 226 7.00 1.09 6.73
C HIS A 226 5.47 1.17 6.58
N HIS A 227 4.91 2.36 6.32
CA HIS A 227 3.45 2.56 6.22
C HIS A 227 2.79 1.73 5.11
N ARG A 228 3.56 1.37 4.07
CA ARG A 228 3.11 0.49 2.98
C ARG A 228 3.15 -1.02 3.29
N GLN A 229 3.69 -1.46 4.43
CA GLN A 229 3.96 -2.87 4.73
C GLN A 229 2.79 -3.79 4.38
N PHE A 230 1.61 -3.54 4.96
CA PHE A 230 0.44 -4.40 4.75
C PHE A 230 -0.22 -4.22 3.39
N SER A 231 -0.22 -3.01 2.83
CA SER A 231 -0.73 -2.78 1.48
C SER A 231 0.10 -3.57 0.46
N ASP A 232 1.42 -3.56 0.60
CA ASP A 232 2.33 -4.32 -0.26
C ASP A 232 2.21 -5.84 -0.05
N ILE A 233 2.03 -6.32 1.20
CA ILE A 233 1.75 -7.74 1.47
C ILE A 233 0.45 -8.19 0.78
N LEU A 234 -0.64 -7.44 0.93
CA LEU A 234 -1.93 -7.77 0.30
C LEU A 234 -1.85 -7.72 -1.22
N ALA A 235 -1.12 -6.75 -1.79
CA ALA A 235 -0.88 -6.69 -3.23
C ALA A 235 -0.12 -7.92 -3.75
N ILE A 236 0.90 -8.39 -3.02
CA ILE A 236 1.67 -9.58 -3.36
C ILE A 236 0.79 -10.84 -3.29
N LEU A 237 -0.01 -10.97 -2.23
CA LEU A 237 -0.96 -12.07 -2.08
C LEU A 237 -1.99 -12.07 -3.22
N LEU A 238 -2.47 -10.90 -3.63
CA LEU A 238 -3.35 -10.74 -4.79
C LEU A 238 -2.69 -11.24 -6.08
N LEU A 239 -1.42 -10.89 -6.34
CA LEU A 239 -0.68 -11.35 -7.52
C LEU A 239 -0.57 -12.89 -7.55
N ILE A 240 -0.25 -13.49 -6.41
CA ILE A 240 -0.15 -14.95 -6.26
C ILE A 240 -1.53 -15.60 -6.48
N GLN A 241 -2.58 -15.04 -5.90
CA GLN A 241 -3.95 -15.54 -6.03
C GLN A 241 -4.46 -15.45 -7.46
N ARG A 242 -4.21 -14.33 -8.17
CA ARG A 242 -4.55 -14.17 -9.59
C ARG A 242 -3.80 -15.16 -10.49
N ALA A 243 -2.65 -15.67 -10.06
CA ALA A 243 -1.92 -16.72 -10.75
C ALA A 243 -2.43 -18.14 -10.43
N GLY A 244 -3.42 -18.30 -9.55
CA GLY A 244 -3.98 -19.61 -9.17
C GLY A 244 -3.04 -20.46 -8.32
N LEU A 245 -2.11 -19.83 -7.59
CA LEU A 245 -1.10 -20.53 -6.80
C LEU A 245 -1.43 -20.53 -5.31
N THR A 246 -1.18 -21.64 -4.62
CA THR A 246 -1.38 -21.78 -3.16
C THR A 246 -0.26 -21.20 -2.31
N HIS A 247 0.78 -20.62 -2.93
CA HIS A 247 1.95 -20.07 -2.24
C HIS A 247 1.58 -18.95 -1.24
N GLY A 248 0.48 -18.23 -1.49
CA GLY A 248 0.01 -17.16 -0.61
C GLY A 248 -0.33 -17.64 0.79
N GLU A 249 -0.91 -18.84 0.93
CA GLU A 249 -1.23 -19.40 2.23
C GLU A 249 0.03 -19.75 3.04
N ALA A 250 1.06 -20.30 2.38
CA ALA A 250 2.34 -20.61 3.01
C ALA A 250 3.05 -19.33 3.49
N MET A 251 2.98 -18.27 2.68
CA MET A 251 3.49 -16.95 3.03
C MET A 251 2.77 -16.38 4.26
N ILE A 252 1.43 -16.40 4.28
CA ILE A 252 0.63 -15.95 5.44
C ILE A 252 1.01 -16.72 6.70
N ARG A 253 1.06 -18.06 6.64
CA ARG A 253 1.43 -18.89 7.80
C ARG A 253 2.79 -18.49 8.36
N ASN A 254 3.78 -18.30 7.50
CA ASN A 254 5.13 -17.92 7.92
C ASN A 254 5.16 -16.51 8.54
N LEU A 255 4.56 -15.52 7.88
CA LEU A 255 4.48 -14.15 8.39
C LEU A 255 3.81 -14.07 9.77
N VAL A 256 2.72 -14.83 9.97
CA VAL A 256 2.03 -14.88 11.27
C VAL A 256 2.90 -15.52 12.34
N THR A 257 3.55 -16.66 12.04
CA THR A 257 4.46 -17.32 12.99
C THR A 257 5.59 -16.37 13.41
N LEU A 258 6.24 -15.73 12.45
CA LEU A 258 7.29 -14.75 12.72
C LEU A 258 6.77 -13.54 13.51
N ALA A 259 5.58 -13.04 13.20
CA ALA A 259 4.97 -11.93 13.96
C ALA A 259 4.69 -12.32 15.42
N ARG A 260 4.26 -13.56 15.67
CA ARG A 260 4.07 -14.08 17.04
C ARG A 260 5.36 -14.13 17.83
N GLU A 261 6.44 -14.57 17.18
CA GLU A 261 7.76 -14.77 17.79
C GLU A 261 8.54 -13.46 17.99
N THR A 262 8.42 -12.52 17.05
CA THR A 262 9.31 -11.34 16.99
C THR A 262 8.68 -10.04 17.46
N LEU A 263 7.36 -9.88 17.33
CA LEU A 263 6.69 -8.62 17.68
C LEU A 263 6.24 -8.61 19.15
N PRO A 264 6.45 -7.48 19.87
CA PRO A 264 5.91 -7.28 21.21
C PRO A 264 4.38 -7.49 21.25
N GLN A 265 3.86 -7.96 22.38
CA GLN A 265 2.40 -8.17 22.52
C GLN A 265 1.58 -6.90 22.39
N THR A 266 2.17 -5.74 22.69
CA THR A 266 1.53 -4.43 22.56
C THR A 266 1.61 -3.84 21.15
N ASP A 267 2.32 -4.50 20.23
CA ASP A 267 2.48 -4.02 18.85
C ASP A 267 1.20 -4.29 18.03
N PRO A 268 0.53 -3.25 17.50
CA PRO A 268 -0.70 -3.44 16.73
C PRO A 268 -0.52 -4.31 15.48
N ARG A 269 0.69 -4.34 14.90
CA ARG A 269 0.99 -5.14 13.70
C ARG A 269 0.84 -6.64 13.97
N LYS A 270 1.06 -7.09 15.21
CA LYS A 270 0.86 -8.49 15.58
C LYS A 270 -0.58 -8.94 15.28
N SER A 271 -1.56 -8.13 15.67
CA SER A 271 -2.97 -8.40 15.35
C SER A 271 -3.29 -8.22 13.87
N MET A 272 -2.66 -7.26 13.18
CA MET A 272 -2.82 -7.12 11.72
C MET A 272 -2.35 -8.39 10.98
N PHE A 273 -1.22 -8.98 11.39
CA PHE A 273 -0.75 -10.25 10.82
C PHE A 273 -1.72 -11.39 11.12
N GLU A 274 -2.23 -11.52 12.35
CA GLU A 274 -3.25 -12.54 12.68
C GLU A 274 -4.48 -12.44 11.79
N SER A 275 -4.98 -11.23 11.53
CA SER A 275 -6.15 -11.02 10.67
C SER A 275 -5.97 -11.55 9.25
N LEU A 276 -4.73 -11.66 8.74
CA LEU A 276 -4.46 -12.24 7.41
C LEU A 276 -4.89 -13.71 7.30
N ARG A 277 -4.98 -14.45 8.41
CA ARG A 277 -5.40 -15.87 8.40
C ARG A 277 -6.87 -16.05 8.04
N ASP A 278 -7.69 -15.08 8.42
CA ASP A 278 -9.15 -15.16 8.36
C ASP A 278 -9.73 -14.30 7.23
N LEU A 279 -8.89 -13.53 6.55
CA LEU A 279 -9.28 -12.72 5.41
C LEU A 279 -9.26 -13.55 4.11
N PRO A 280 -10.32 -13.48 3.29
CA PRO A 280 -10.35 -14.20 2.03
C PRO A 280 -9.36 -13.60 1.05
N LEU A 281 -8.47 -14.42 0.51
CA LEU A 281 -7.68 -14.04 -0.66
C LEU A 281 -8.59 -14.04 -1.88
N ASP A 282 -8.89 -12.86 -2.40
CA ASP A 282 -9.76 -12.68 -3.55
C ASP A 282 -8.95 -12.38 -4.81
N SER A 283 -9.29 -13.01 -5.93
CA SER A 283 -8.64 -12.73 -7.23
C SER A 283 -9.08 -11.39 -7.83
N THR A 284 -10.22 -10.85 -7.37
CA THR A 284 -10.75 -9.55 -7.77
C THR A 284 -9.85 -8.40 -7.28
N GLY A 285 -9.24 -8.54 -6.10
CA GLY A 285 -8.41 -7.52 -5.47
C GLY A 285 -9.19 -6.51 -4.63
N HIS A 286 -10.48 -6.73 -4.38
CA HIS A 286 -11.32 -5.86 -3.57
C HIS A 286 -10.78 -5.70 -2.15
N LEU A 287 -10.23 -6.76 -1.54
CA LEU A 287 -9.61 -6.67 -0.21
C LEU A 287 -8.41 -5.73 -0.21
N TYR A 288 -7.49 -5.94 -1.14
CA TYR A 288 -6.29 -5.12 -1.30
C TYR A 288 -6.67 -3.66 -1.57
N LEU A 289 -7.55 -3.42 -2.56
CA LEU A 289 -7.93 -2.08 -2.99
C LEU A 289 -8.67 -1.32 -1.88
N ALA A 290 -9.60 -1.96 -1.18
CA ALA A 290 -10.31 -1.35 -0.06
C ALA A 290 -9.35 -1.00 1.09
N PHE A 291 -8.41 -1.89 1.40
CA PHE A 291 -7.39 -1.65 2.42
C PHE A 291 -6.42 -0.51 2.02
N ASP A 292 -5.91 -0.50 0.79
CA ASP A 292 -5.01 0.55 0.31
C ASP A 292 -5.70 1.91 0.26
N THR A 293 -6.98 1.95 -0.16
CA THR A 293 -7.81 3.17 -0.11
C THR A 293 -7.90 3.73 1.31
N TYR A 294 -8.09 2.85 2.31
CA TYR A 294 -8.11 3.25 3.70
C TYR A 294 -6.75 3.78 4.18
N CYS A 295 -5.65 3.11 3.83
CA CYS A 295 -4.30 3.58 4.15
C CYS A 295 -3.99 4.95 3.54
N ARG A 296 -4.39 5.20 2.29
CA ARG A 296 -4.26 6.52 1.62
C ARG A 296 -5.05 7.59 2.37
N TYR A 297 -6.27 7.29 2.79
CA TYR A 297 -7.08 8.21 3.59
C TYR A 297 -6.40 8.54 4.93
N LEU A 298 -5.95 7.52 5.67
CA LEU A 298 -5.25 7.73 6.93
C LEU A 298 -4.00 8.58 6.74
N TRP A 299 -3.21 8.31 5.70
CA TRP A 299 -2.03 9.09 5.39
C TRP A 299 -2.36 10.56 5.13
N ARG A 300 -3.35 10.83 4.27
CA ARG A 300 -3.80 12.19 3.95
C ARG A 300 -4.30 12.92 5.19
N SER A 301 -5.02 12.23 6.07
CA SER A 301 -5.52 12.82 7.33
C SER A 301 -4.41 13.33 8.27
N LYS A 302 -3.16 12.85 8.08
CA LYS A 302 -2.00 13.19 8.93
C LYS A 302 -0.98 14.11 8.27
N THR A 303 -0.92 14.13 6.93
CA THR A 303 0.15 14.79 6.16
C THR A 303 -0.29 16.10 5.49
N GLY A 304 -1.57 16.44 5.56
CA GLY A 304 -2.06 17.75 5.13
C GLY A 304 -2.43 17.80 3.64
N PRO A 305 -2.23 18.95 2.95
CA PRO A 305 -2.84 19.22 1.64
C PRO A 305 -2.36 18.25 0.55
N HIS A 306 -3.23 18.07 -0.46
CA HIS A 306 -3.04 17.14 -1.56
C HIS A 306 -2.06 17.70 -2.61
N ASN A 307 -0.75 17.66 -2.30
CA ASN A 307 0.33 18.04 -3.20
C ASN A 307 1.21 16.84 -3.59
N PHE A 308 2.18 17.08 -4.49
CA PHE A 308 3.06 16.02 -5.00
C PHE A 308 3.95 15.40 -3.90
N LYS A 309 4.29 16.14 -2.83
CA LYS A 309 5.10 15.63 -1.71
C LYS A 309 4.31 14.64 -0.88
N THR A 310 3.08 14.98 -0.50
CA THR A 310 2.16 14.08 0.20
C THR A 310 1.89 12.82 -0.62
N TYR A 311 1.63 13.01 -1.92
CA TYR A 311 1.40 11.93 -2.88
C TYR A 311 2.62 11.01 -3.00
N TYR A 312 3.81 11.56 -3.24
CA TYR A 312 5.04 10.80 -3.32
C TYR A 312 5.34 10.08 -2.00
N SER A 313 5.17 10.76 -0.86
CA SER A 313 5.53 10.20 0.45
C SER A 313 4.70 8.96 0.79
N TYR A 314 3.44 8.88 0.31
CA TYR A 314 2.66 7.65 0.41
C TYR A 314 3.17 6.58 -0.55
N ASN A 315 3.23 6.89 -1.85
CA ASN A 315 3.48 5.88 -2.88
C ASN A 315 4.94 5.43 -2.90
N GLN A 316 5.93 6.33 -2.90
CA GLN A 316 7.38 6.02 -2.94
C GLN A 316 7.78 5.01 -4.04
N ALA A 317 7.02 4.96 -5.13
CA ALA A 317 7.23 4.12 -6.29
C ALA A 317 6.50 4.77 -7.48
N SER A 318 6.94 4.49 -8.70
CA SER A 318 6.31 5.05 -9.90
C SER A 318 5.20 4.20 -10.50
N PHE A 319 5.02 2.97 -10.01
CA PHE A 319 3.99 2.05 -10.46
C PHE A 319 3.36 1.30 -9.27
N PRO A 320 2.08 0.91 -9.38
CA PRO A 320 1.40 0.15 -8.33
C PRO A 320 1.99 -1.26 -8.20
N ARG A 321 1.83 -1.87 -7.04
CA ARG A 321 2.26 -3.26 -6.81
C ARG A 321 1.42 -4.26 -7.59
N ALA A 322 0.09 -4.10 -7.56
CA ALA A 322 -0.82 -5.05 -8.22
C ALA A 322 -1.83 -4.37 -9.15
N ASP A 323 -2.37 -3.22 -8.77
CA ASP A 323 -3.53 -2.62 -9.45
C ASP A 323 -3.42 -1.09 -9.46
N PRO A 324 -3.69 -0.40 -10.59
CA PRO A 324 -3.53 1.05 -10.71
C PRO A 324 -4.63 1.89 -10.06
N VAL A 325 -5.74 1.30 -9.62
CA VAL A 325 -6.86 2.02 -9.01
C VAL A 325 -6.40 2.88 -7.83
N GLY A 326 -6.69 4.19 -7.88
CA GLY A 326 -6.31 5.15 -6.85
C GLY A 326 -4.82 5.53 -6.83
N PHE A 327 -3.98 4.80 -7.56
CA PHE A 327 -2.53 5.03 -7.58
C PHE A 327 -2.20 6.29 -8.36
N PHE A 328 -2.78 6.49 -9.54
CA PHE A 328 -2.46 7.61 -10.44
C PHE A 328 -3.31 8.87 -10.24
N ASP A 329 -4.19 8.92 -9.24
CA ASP A 329 -5.15 10.01 -9.00
C ASP A 329 -4.55 11.42 -9.01
N PHE A 330 -3.26 11.58 -8.68
CA PHE A 330 -2.61 12.88 -8.69
C PHE A 330 -2.35 13.45 -10.09
N PHE A 331 -2.09 12.59 -11.09
CA PHE A 331 -1.84 12.99 -12.47
C PHE A 331 -3.00 12.67 -13.42
N LYS A 332 -3.95 11.84 -12.98
CA LYS A 332 -5.12 11.44 -13.76
C LYS A 332 -5.88 12.66 -14.29
N GLU A 333 -6.25 12.62 -15.57
CA GLU A 333 -7.07 13.64 -16.25
C GLU A 333 -6.42 15.05 -16.31
N LYS A 334 -5.14 15.20 -15.94
CA LYS A 334 -4.41 16.47 -16.09
C LYS A 334 -3.92 16.64 -17.53
N ASP A 335 -3.96 17.87 -18.04
CA ASP A 335 -3.39 18.17 -19.34
C ASP A 335 -1.85 18.24 -19.30
N ALA A 336 -1.23 18.32 -20.48
CA ALA A 336 0.22 18.35 -20.61
C ALA A 336 0.86 19.58 -19.93
N VAL A 337 0.19 20.73 -19.93
CA VAL A 337 0.70 21.99 -19.36
C VAL A 337 0.76 21.88 -17.85
N ASP A 338 -0.32 21.39 -17.24
CA ASP A 338 -0.41 21.13 -15.80
C ASP A 338 0.65 20.12 -15.36
N ILE A 339 0.81 19.01 -16.09
CA ILE A 339 1.81 17.98 -15.79
C ILE A 339 3.22 18.58 -15.85
N THR A 340 3.58 19.29 -16.93
CA THR A 340 4.90 19.90 -17.06
C THR A 340 5.16 20.95 -15.97
N TYR A 341 4.16 21.76 -15.61
CA TYR A 341 4.29 22.73 -14.52
C TYR A 341 4.57 22.05 -13.17
N ILE A 342 3.81 21.00 -12.85
CA ILE A 342 4.00 20.21 -11.63
C ILE A 342 5.40 19.59 -11.61
N LEU A 343 5.83 18.98 -12.70
CA LEU A 343 7.13 18.31 -12.79
C LEU A 343 8.30 19.31 -12.71
N GLY A 344 8.14 20.53 -13.25
CA GLY A 344 9.10 21.61 -13.05
C GLY A 344 9.23 22.01 -11.57
N LYS A 345 8.11 22.10 -10.84
CA LYS A 345 8.13 22.34 -9.38
C LYS A 345 8.74 21.19 -8.59
N VAL A 346 8.54 19.95 -9.04
CA VAL A 346 9.19 18.78 -8.46
C VAL A 346 10.71 18.89 -8.58
N ASP A 347 11.22 19.23 -9.75
CA ASP A 347 12.66 19.38 -9.96
C ASP A 347 13.23 20.54 -9.12
N GLU A 348 12.52 21.68 -9.04
CA GLU A 348 12.90 22.85 -8.25
C GLU A 348 12.98 22.52 -6.75
N GLU A 349 12.00 21.81 -6.20
CA GLU A 349 11.89 21.60 -4.76
C GLU A 349 12.61 20.35 -4.25
N LEU A 350 12.78 19.31 -5.07
CA LEU A 350 13.38 18.03 -4.67
C LEU A 350 14.78 17.81 -5.25
N GLY A 351 15.15 18.55 -6.30
CA GLY A 351 16.38 18.39 -7.07
C GLY A 351 16.19 17.48 -8.27
N GLU A 352 16.64 17.93 -9.44
CA GLU A 352 16.41 17.27 -10.74
C GLU A 352 17.00 15.85 -10.86
N TYR A 353 18.07 15.55 -10.11
CA TYR A 353 18.69 14.22 -10.07
C TYR A 353 18.28 13.38 -8.86
N SER A 354 17.32 13.86 -8.05
CA SER A 354 16.82 13.09 -6.93
C SER A 354 15.94 11.92 -7.38
N HIS A 355 16.04 10.81 -6.67
CA HIS A 355 15.16 9.65 -6.88
C HIS A 355 13.67 10.02 -6.81
N GLU A 356 13.34 10.95 -5.90
CA GLU A 356 11.98 11.41 -5.69
C GLU A 356 11.42 12.17 -6.89
N ALA A 357 12.26 13.01 -7.53
CA ALA A 357 11.91 13.67 -8.77
C ALA A 357 11.68 12.66 -9.90
N PHE A 358 12.66 11.79 -10.17
CA PHE A 358 12.53 10.75 -11.19
C PHE A 358 11.27 9.89 -11.01
N THR A 359 10.98 9.48 -9.77
CA THR A 359 9.79 8.69 -9.45
C THR A 359 8.50 9.42 -9.85
N LEU A 360 8.39 10.72 -9.55
CA LEU A 360 7.21 11.52 -9.90
C LEU A 360 7.08 11.71 -11.42
N TRP A 361 8.18 11.95 -12.13
CA TRP A 361 8.19 11.99 -13.59
C TRP A 361 7.74 10.65 -14.20
N HIS A 362 8.28 9.53 -13.74
CA HIS A 362 7.88 8.19 -14.19
C HIS A 362 6.42 7.88 -13.85
N THR A 363 5.92 8.39 -12.73
CA THR A 363 4.52 8.24 -12.34
C THR A 363 3.60 8.99 -13.31
N ALA A 364 3.94 10.23 -13.66
CA ALA A 364 3.18 11.01 -14.63
C ALA A 364 3.13 10.30 -16.00
N MET A 365 4.27 9.82 -16.49
CA MET A 365 4.34 9.01 -17.72
C MET A 365 3.46 7.77 -17.67
N ARG A 366 3.45 7.05 -16.55
CA ARG A 366 2.62 5.84 -16.39
C ARG A 366 1.12 6.17 -16.27
N SER A 367 0.78 7.30 -15.67
CA SER A 367 -0.59 7.84 -15.67
C SER A 367 -1.06 8.13 -17.09
N LEU A 368 -0.27 8.88 -17.87
CA LEU A 368 -0.52 9.15 -19.29
C LEU A 368 -0.65 7.86 -20.11
N GLY A 369 0.10 6.81 -19.74
CA GLY A 369 0.00 5.49 -20.36
C GLY A 369 -1.35 4.81 -20.16
N GLN A 370 -2.04 5.03 -19.03
CA GLN A 370 -3.42 4.55 -18.83
C GLN A 370 -4.41 5.24 -19.78
N GLU A 371 -4.11 6.48 -20.16
CA GLU A 371 -4.88 7.29 -21.09
C GLU A 371 -4.40 7.15 -22.55
N GLN A 372 -3.43 6.26 -22.82
CA GLN A 372 -2.83 6.03 -24.15
C GLN A 372 -2.20 7.28 -24.80
N ARG A 373 -1.76 8.24 -23.99
CA ARG A 373 -1.17 9.52 -24.44
C ARG A 373 0.34 9.38 -24.75
N TYR A 374 0.68 8.47 -25.65
CA TYR A 374 2.08 8.03 -25.88
C TYR A 374 3.02 9.12 -26.39
N THR A 375 2.54 10.10 -27.16
CA THR A 375 3.35 11.23 -27.64
C THR A 375 3.84 12.13 -26.49
N GLU A 376 3.03 12.30 -25.46
CA GLU A 376 3.42 13.06 -24.26
C GLU A 376 4.40 12.28 -23.40
N ILE A 377 4.18 10.96 -23.26
CA ILE A 377 5.14 10.07 -22.59
C ILE A 377 6.50 10.14 -23.27
N GLU A 378 6.53 10.05 -24.60
CA GLU A 378 7.78 10.18 -25.36
C GLU A 378 8.47 11.52 -25.07
N SER A 379 7.73 12.62 -25.08
CA SER A 379 8.28 13.95 -24.82
C SER A 379 8.91 14.06 -23.43
N LEU A 380 8.20 13.61 -22.39
CA LEU A 380 8.69 13.59 -21.01
C LEU A 380 9.88 12.62 -20.83
N ALA A 381 9.82 11.44 -21.45
CA ALA A 381 10.87 10.44 -21.35
C ALA A 381 12.16 10.90 -22.07
N ARG A 382 12.04 11.51 -23.25
CA ARG A 382 13.20 12.11 -23.97
C ARG A 382 13.86 13.20 -23.14
N TYR A 383 13.07 14.03 -22.45
CA TYR A 383 13.61 15.04 -21.54
C TYR A 383 14.43 14.43 -20.40
N LEU A 384 13.92 13.38 -19.74
CA LEU A 384 14.70 12.65 -18.72
C LEU A 384 15.94 11.94 -19.30
N CYS A 385 15.84 11.34 -20.49
CA CYS A 385 16.98 10.71 -21.14
C CYS A 385 18.07 11.74 -21.45
N MET A 386 17.70 12.93 -21.96
CA MET A 386 18.61 14.06 -22.15
C MET A 386 19.23 14.54 -20.85
N ARG A 387 18.45 14.59 -19.75
CA ARG A 387 18.97 14.89 -18.41
C ARG A 387 20.05 13.89 -18.01
N VAL A 388 19.83 12.59 -18.19
CA VAL A 388 20.82 11.55 -17.90
C VAL A 388 22.07 11.71 -18.79
N TYR A 389 21.90 11.99 -20.08
CA TYR A 389 23.04 12.21 -20.98
C TYR A 389 23.93 13.38 -20.55
N ARG A 390 23.38 14.43 -19.93
CA ARG A 390 24.15 15.57 -19.42
C ARG A 390 25.10 15.23 -18.27
N LEU A 391 24.85 14.13 -17.54
CA LEU A 391 25.79 13.62 -16.54
C LEU A 391 27.10 13.14 -17.18
N GLY A 392 27.05 12.74 -18.46
CA GLY A 392 28.21 12.26 -19.19
C GLY A 392 28.67 10.85 -18.78
N ASN A 393 29.77 10.41 -19.37
CA ASN A 393 30.35 9.09 -19.12
C ASN A 393 31.30 9.06 -17.90
N GLU A 394 31.71 10.22 -17.41
CA GLU A 394 32.59 10.37 -16.25
C GLU A 394 31.83 10.30 -14.92
N PHE A 395 30.50 10.39 -14.95
CA PHE A 395 29.68 10.25 -13.75
C PHE A 395 29.73 8.81 -13.24
N ASP A 396 30.14 8.65 -11.98
CA ASP A 396 30.25 7.34 -11.35
C ASP A 396 28.88 6.82 -10.88
N TYR A 397 28.22 6.10 -11.78
CA TYR A 397 26.95 5.43 -11.50
C TYR A 397 27.06 4.28 -10.48
N SER A 398 28.27 3.84 -10.12
CA SER A 398 28.47 2.76 -9.14
C SER A 398 28.27 3.24 -7.70
N GLU A 399 28.61 4.51 -7.44
CA GLU A 399 28.36 5.21 -6.17
C GLU A 399 26.89 5.68 -6.06
N GLU A 400 26.23 5.99 -7.19
CA GLU A 400 24.84 6.47 -7.25
C GLU A 400 23.85 5.44 -7.82
N ARG A 401 23.79 4.28 -7.16
CA ARG A 401 23.01 3.10 -7.62
C ARG A 401 21.52 3.37 -7.87
N GLN A 402 20.92 4.29 -7.11
CA GLN A 402 19.51 4.64 -7.24
C GLN A 402 19.27 5.49 -8.50
N LEU A 403 20.10 6.51 -8.73
CA LEU A 403 20.04 7.31 -9.95
C LEU A 403 20.30 6.45 -11.19
N ASN A 404 21.21 5.48 -11.10
CA ASN A 404 21.40 4.48 -12.16
C ASN A 404 20.12 3.68 -12.50
N LEU A 405 19.37 3.27 -11.47
CA LEU A 405 18.09 2.58 -11.66
C LEU A 405 17.04 3.51 -12.28
N ASP A 406 16.97 4.76 -11.81
CA ASP A 406 16.01 5.75 -12.29
C ASP A 406 16.30 6.17 -13.74
N ALA A 407 17.58 6.27 -14.11
CA ALA A 407 18.04 6.50 -15.47
C ALA A 407 17.64 5.35 -16.40
N MET A 408 17.95 4.11 -16.02
CA MET A 408 17.52 2.90 -16.74
C MET A 408 16.01 2.91 -16.99
N LEU A 409 15.21 3.21 -15.96
CA LEU A 409 13.76 3.24 -16.08
C LEU A 409 13.25 4.32 -17.03
N SER A 410 13.95 5.45 -17.13
CA SER A 410 13.61 6.52 -18.08
C SER A 410 13.74 6.05 -19.53
N PHE A 411 14.83 5.35 -19.86
CA PHE A 411 15.03 4.74 -21.17
C PHE A 411 14.02 3.62 -21.46
N TYR A 412 13.70 2.80 -20.46
CA TYR A 412 12.67 1.76 -20.59
C TYR A 412 11.29 2.37 -20.90
N LEU A 413 10.90 3.46 -20.24
CA LEU A 413 9.64 4.15 -20.51
C LEU A 413 9.62 4.82 -21.89
N LEU A 414 10.75 5.36 -22.35
CA LEU A 414 10.90 5.83 -23.73
C LEU A 414 10.66 4.69 -24.74
N GLY A 415 11.28 3.53 -24.51
CA GLY A 415 11.07 2.35 -25.35
C GLY A 415 9.61 1.93 -25.42
N ASN A 416 8.91 1.90 -24.29
CA ASN A 416 7.47 1.59 -24.24
C ASN A 416 6.63 2.58 -25.06
N ALA A 417 6.91 3.88 -24.96
CA ALA A 417 6.17 4.91 -25.70
C ALA A 417 6.43 4.82 -27.21
N LEU A 418 7.67 4.58 -27.62
CA LEU A 418 8.05 4.42 -29.02
C LEU A 418 7.43 3.16 -29.63
N GLU A 419 7.46 2.06 -28.89
CA GLU A 419 6.87 0.81 -29.35
C GLU A 419 5.35 0.91 -29.53
N ALA A 420 4.65 1.53 -28.57
CA ALA A 420 3.21 1.76 -28.65
C ALA A 420 2.82 2.63 -29.86
N GLN A 421 3.70 3.53 -30.28
CA GLN A 421 3.54 4.36 -31.49
C GLN A 421 4.01 3.66 -32.78
N GLY A 422 4.57 2.45 -32.70
CA GLY A 422 5.03 1.68 -33.85
C GLY A 422 6.47 1.96 -34.31
N TYR A 423 7.23 2.79 -33.58
CA TYR A 423 8.64 3.10 -33.89
C TYR A 423 9.60 2.01 -33.38
N LEU A 424 9.45 0.79 -33.90
CA LEU A 424 10.08 -0.43 -33.35
C LEU A 424 11.61 -0.39 -33.27
N TYR A 425 12.30 0.15 -34.29
CA TYR A 425 13.76 0.29 -34.25
C TYR A 425 14.23 1.27 -33.16
N GLN A 426 13.54 2.40 -33.01
CA GLN A 426 13.88 3.37 -31.94
C GLN A 426 13.57 2.81 -30.56
N ALA A 427 12.51 2.00 -30.44
CA ALA A 427 12.18 1.30 -29.20
C ALA A 427 13.30 0.32 -28.80
N ILE A 428 13.83 -0.47 -29.75
CA ILE A 428 15.00 -1.34 -29.50
C ILE A 428 16.17 -0.52 -28.95
N VAL A 429 16.54 0.58 -29.62
CA VAL A 429 17.65 1.45 -29.18
C VAL A 429 17.41 1.98 -27.76
N ALA A 430 16.19 2.40 -27.43
CA ALA A 430 15.85 2.86 -26.09
C ALA A 430 15.98 1.74 -25.04
N TYR A 431 15.55 0.51 -25.33
CA TYR A 431 15.72 -0.61 -24.42
C TYR A 431 17.18 -1.07 -24.30
N GLU A 432 17.97 -1.00 -25.36
CA GLU A 432 19.41 -1.26 -25.32
C GLU A 432 20.12 -0.23 -24.43
N ASN A 433 19.81 1.06 -24.58
CA ASN A 433 20.32 2.11 -23.69
C ASN A 433 19.92 1.90 -22.23
N SER A 434 18.71 1.41 -21.98
CA SER A 434 18.24 1.01 -20.64
C SER A 434 19.16 -0.07 -20.02
N VAL A 435 19.49 -1.11 -20.79
CA VAL A 435 20.42 -2.18 -20.37
C VAL A 435 21.84 -1.62 -20.19
N GLU A 436 22.34 -0.83 -21.14
CA GLU A 436 23.69 -0.26 -21.12
C GLU A 436 23.91 0.58 -19.87
N ILE A 437 23.02 1.55 -19.60
CA ILE A 437 23.07 2.38 -18.39
C ILE A 437 23.12 1.50 -17.15
N ARG A 438 22.26 0.48 -17.06
CA ARG A 438 22.19 -0.40 -15.90
C ARG A 438 23.44 -1.29 -15.74
N CYS A 439 24.21 -1.49 -16.79
CA CYS A 439 25.49 -2.20 -16.78
C CYS A 439 26.68 -1.32 -16.41
N ARG A 440 26.54 0.02 -16.33
CA ARG A 440 27.61 0.91 -15.87
C ARG A 440 27.91 0.80 -14.37
N ASN A 441 26.99 0.21 -13.60
CA ASN A 441 27.26 -0.19 -12.23
C ASN A 441 28.05 -1.52 -12.24
N ALA A 442 29.04 -1.67 -11.35
CA ALA A 442 29.95 -2.83 -11.20
C ALA A 442 29.23 -4.19 -11.34
N PRO A 443 29.92 -5.28 -11.76
CA PRO A 443 29.30 -6.51 -12.25
C PRO A 443 28.51 -7.22 -11.16
N ASN A 444 27.26 -6.81 -10.99
CA ASN A 444 26.33 -7.52 -10.15
C ASN A 444 25.87 -8.72 -10.98
N ASN A 445 26.57 -9.85 -10.86
CA ASN A 445 26.25 -11.14 -11.48
C ASN A 445 24.95 -11.76 -10.92
N GLY A 446 24.15 -10.97 -10.18
CA GLY A 446 22.85 -11.35 -9.65
C GLY A 446 21.71 -10.89 -10.54
N TRP A 447 20.56 -11.52 -10.37
CA TRP A 447 19.34 -11.20 -11.10
C TRP A 447 18.88 -9.75 -10.87
N ASP A 448 18.65 -9.00 -11.96
CA ASP A 448 18.11 -7.63 -11.96
C ASP A 448 16.82 -7.56 -12.80
N ALA A 449 15.73 -7.15 -12.17
CA ALA A 449 14.41 -7.11 -12.80
C ALA A 449 14.31 -6.13 -13.98
N GLY A 450 15.00 -4.98 -13.90
CA GLY A 450 14.97 -3.95 -14.94
C GLY A 450 15.74 -4.37 -16.19
N LYS A 451 16.92 -4.97 -16.01
CA LYS A 451 17.69 -5.58 -17.11
C LYS A 451 16.88 -6.68 -17.79
N ALA A 452 16.33 -7.62 -17.03
CA ALA A 452 15.53 -8.72 -17.57
C ALA A 452 14.30 -8.22 -18.34
N ALA A 453 13.60 -7.20 -17.83
CA ALA A 453 12.45 -6.61 -18.52
C ALA A 453 12.84 -5.94 -19.84
N SER A 454 13.95 -5.20 -19.87
CA SER A 454 14.43 -4.51 -21.08
C SER A 454 14.89 -5.51 -22.15
N LEU A 455 15.71 -6.50 -21.78
CA LEU A 455 16.18 -7.56 -22.68
C LEU A 455 15.03 -8.35 -23.31
N ARG A 456 14.00 -8.67 -22.50
CA ARG A 456 12.80 -9.35 -23.00
C ARG A 456 12.09 -8.54 -24.08
N ARG A 457 11.94 -7.21 -23.89
CA ARG A 457 11.30 -6.35 -24.90
C ARG A 457 12.14 -6.26 -26.17
N VAL A 458 13.46 -6.14 -26.08
CA VAL A 458 14.36 -6.19 -27.25
C VAL A 458 14.14 -7.48 -28.02
N LYS A 459 14.17 -8.63 -27.35
CA LYS A 459 13.95 -9.96 -27.96
C LYS A 459 12.59 -10.06 -28.66
N GLU A 460 11.52 -9.63 -28.02
CA GLU A 460 10.16 -9.68 -28.57
C GLU A 460 10.04 -8.82 -29.84
N ILE A 461 10.60 -7.61 -29.83
CA ILE A 461 10.59 -6.73 -31.01
C ILE A 461 11.52 -7.25 -32.11
N ALA A 462 12.73 -7.70 -31.78
CA ALA A 462 13.68 -8.27 -32.73
C ALA A 462 13.09 -9.50 -33.44
N THR A 463 12.37 -10.35 -32.71
CA THR A 463 11.65 -11.50 -33.27
C THR A 463 10.56 -11.05 -34.24
N ARG A 464 9.76 -10.03 -33.88
CA ARG A 464 8.74 -9.45 -34.76
C ARG A 464 9.33 -8.85 -36.05
N LEU A 465 10.54 -8.30 -35.98
CA LEU A 465 11.24 -7.71 -37.12
C LEU A 465 12.10 -8.71 -37.92
N GLY A 466 12.24 -9.95 -37.46
CA GLY A 466 13.10 -10.96 -38.11
C GLY A 466 14.61 -10.66 -38.02
N ILE A 467 15.05 -9.93 -37.00
CA ILE A 467 16.46 -9.55 -36.81
C ILE A 467 17.22 -10.70 -36.12
N PHE A 468 18.36 -11.09 -36.69
CA PHE A 468 19.16 -12.25 -36.25
C PHE A 468 19.82 -12.10 -34.85
N LEU A 469 19.84 -10.89 -34.28
CA LEU A 469 20.43 -10.58 -32.96
C LEU A 469 19.66 -11.18 -31.77
N ALA A 470 18.53 -11.84 -32.01
CA ALA A 470 17.72 -12.43 -30.93
C ALA A 470 18.48 -13.47 -30.09
N SER A 471 19.44 -14.20 -30.67
CA SER A 471 20.24 -15.21 -29.95
C SER A 471 21.12 -14.61 -28.85
N ASP A 472 21.70 -13.44 -29.11
CA ASP A 472 22.64 -12.80 -28.18
C ASP A 472 21.90 -12.25 -26.97
N TYR A 473 20.71 -11.67 -27.19
CA TYR A 473 19.83 -11.22 -26.13
C TYR A 473 19.22 -12.37 -25.31
N ILE A 474 18.98 -13.53 -25.94
CA ILE A 474 18.57 -14.75 -25.23
C ILE A 474 19.69 -15.19 -24.28
N SER A 475 20.93 -15.27 -24.77
CA SER A 475 22.07 -15.66 -23.94
C SER A 475 22.28 -14.69 -22.78
N MET A 476 22.19 -13.38 -23.03
CA MET A 476 22.26 -12.35 -22.00
C MET A 476 21.13 -12.49 -20.97
N GLU A 477 19.88 -12.68 -21.40
CA GLU A 477 18.75 -12.90 -20.48
C GLU A 477 18.98 -14.15 -19.63
N ASP A 478 19.37 -15.29 -20.22
CA ASP A 478 19.57 -16.54 -19.48
C ASP A 478 20.72 -16.48 -18.48
N SER A 479 21.80 -15.76 -18.79
CA SER A 479 22.91 -15.54 -17.86
C SER A 479 22.51 -14.80 -16.58
N LEU A 480 21.43 -14.01 -16.60
CA LEU A 480 20.90 -13.37 -15.37
C LEU A 480 20.34 -14.38 -14.36
N TYR A 481 20.03 -15.61 -14.78
CA TYR A 481 19.42 -16.65 -13.94
C TYR A 481 20.39 -17.76 -13.54
N SER A 482 21.67 -17.70 -13.95
CA SER A 482 22.64 -18.75 -13.62
C SER A 482 22.98 -18.83 -12.12
N GLY A 483 22.61 -17.81 -11.33
CA GLY A 483 22.79 -17.75 -9.88
C GLY A 483 21.50 -17.76 -9.04
N VAL A 484 20.34 -18.11 -9.61
CA VAL A 484 19.02 -18.03 -8.95
C VAL A 484 18.44 -19.40 -8.59
#